data_AF-A0A8S1DT37-F1
#
_entry.id   AF-A0A8S1DT37-F1
#
_cell.length_a   1.000
_cell.length_b   1.000
_cell.length_c   1.000
_cell.angle_alpha   90.00
_cell.angle_beta   90.00
_cell.angle_gamma   90.00
#
_symmetry.space_group_name_H-M   'P 1'
#
loop_
_entity.id
_entity.type
_entity.pdbx_description
1 polymer ?
#
loop_
_entity_poly.entity_id
_entity_poly.type
_entity_poly.pdbx_seq_one_letter_code
_entity_poly.pdbx_strand_id
1 'polypeptide(L)'
;MPLGIEVWKDRLFVTLPRWRRGSPATLATVSLNGPQHNQPLQPYPDWAMNREGGPCDGLTGIFRVQIDHACGRLWVLDAGEVDVAEGGVQQCPPKLLAFDLSTDQVVIRHVLPEENVRQGSLFSNLAVDTRNGQCDDTHVYMADAWRFGIVTYSTKSNSSWRVEHNYMQSDPLACRYNTSGVDFRWHDGVFGFGLAPVVDNDRTLYFTPMSGTRAFAVPTSALRNETVIDESTFTVLPQRGGGVDAQWHAGATAMSSNGIMFYNLVTRDAVACWNSRLPYLPNLQGEVARDTVTLNFPNDVKVDEFNNVWVLSNRLPR
;
A
#
# COMPACT_ATOMS: atom_id res chain seq x y z
N MET A 1 11.83 0.48 -11.72
CA MET A 1 11.84 -0.60 -10.72
C MET A 1 10.41 -0.80 -10.23
N PRO A 2 9.84 -2.01 -10.32
CA PRO A 2 8.45 -2.22 -9.92
C PRO A 2 8.34 -2.23 -8.40
N LEU A 3 7.38 -1.50 -7.83
CA LEU A 3 7.13 -1.51 -6.39
C LEU A 3 5.76 -2.09 -6.03
N GLY A 4 4.74 -1.95 -6.88
CA GLY A 4 3.40 -2.43 -6.61
C GLY A 4 2.78 -3.17 -7.80
N ILE A 5 1.82 -4.05 -7.50
CA ILE A 5 1.02 -4.74 -8.49
C ILE A 5 -0.47 -4.68 -8.15
N GLU A 6 -1.34 -4.87 -9.13
CA GLU A 6 -2.76 -5.11 -8.90
C GLU A 6 -3.37 -5.88 -10.07
N VAL A 7 -4.38 -6.70 -9.80
CA VAL A 7 -4.91 -7.64 -10.80
C VAL A 7 -6.37 -7.35 -11.12
N TRP A 8 -6.68 -7.24 -12.40
CA TRP A 8 -8.04 -7.09 -12.91
C TRP A 8 -8.27 -7.93 -14.15
N LYS A 9 -9.07 -8.99 -14.04
CA LYS A 9 -9.34 -9.89 -15.15
C LYS A 9 -8.03 -10.40 -15.77
N ASP A 10 -7.75 -10.05 -17.01
CA ASP A 10 -6.55 -10.43 -17.75
C ASP A 10 -5.44 -9.35 -17.72
N ARG A 11 -5.61 -8.28 -16.93
CA ARG A 11 -4.64 -7.19 -16.80
C ARG A 11 -3.92 -7.27 -15.45
N LEU A 12 -2.59 -7.24 -15.50
CA LEU A 12 -1.74 -7.00 -14.33
C LEU A 12 -1.21 -5.58 -14.41
N PHE A 13 -1.61 -4.73 -13.46
CA PHE A 13 -1.05 -3.41 -13.27
C PHE A 13 0.27 -3.50 -12.53
N VAL A 14 1.23 -2.66 -12.92
CA VAL A 14 2.56 -2.58 -12.32
C VAL A 14 2.89 -1.10 -12.08
N THR A 15 3.23 -0.76 -10.84
CA THR A 15 3.67 0.59 -10.48
C THR A 15 5.18 0.69 -10.55
N LEU A 16 5.67 1.77 -11.14
CA LEU A 16 7.07 2.04 -11.43
C LEU A 16 7.37 3.47 -10.94
N PRO A 17 7.40 3.71 -9.62
CA PRO A 17 7.68 5.05 -9.13
C PRO A 17 9.00 5.54 -9.70
N ARG A 18 9.11 6.85 -9.94
CA ARG A 18 10.31 7.49 -10.48
C ARG A 18 11.40 7.56 -9.40
N TRP A 19 11.89 6.38 -9.02
CA TRP A 19 12.87 6.16 -7.96
C TRP A 19 14.24 6.74 -8.33
N ARG A 20 14.57 6.68 -9.63
CA ARG A 20 15.71 7.33 -10.29
C ARG A 20 15.23 7.82 -11.66
N ARG A 21 15.98 8.75 -12.24
CA ARG A 21 15.75 9.24 -13.61
C ARG A 21 15.68 8.13 -14.64
N GLY A 22 14.89 8.36 -15.69
CA GLY A 22 14.80 7.49 -16.86
C GLY A 22 13.66 6.48 -16.82
N SER A 23 12.71 6.57 -15.88
CA SER A 23 11.48 5.78 -15.93
C SER A 23 10.46 6.44 -16.87
N PRO A 24 10.17 5.87 -18.04
CA PRO A 24 9.33 6.52 -19.05
C PRO A 24 7.83 6.45 -18.73
N ALA A 25 7.45 5.54 -17.83
CA ALA A 25 6.10 5.42 -17.28
C ALA A 25 6.18 5.09 -15.80
N THR A 26 5.17 5.53 -15.05
CA THR A 26 5.04 5.26 -13.62
C THR A 26 3.90 4.32 -13.28
N LEU A 27 2.95 4.15 -14.21
CA LEU A 27 1.93 3.11 -14.16
C LEU A 27 1.85 2.41 -15.51
N ALA A 28 1.90 1.09 -15.50
CA ALA A 28 1.86 0.27 -16.70
C ALA A 28 1.03 -0.99 -16.49
N THR A 29 0.73 -1.70 -17.57
CA THR A 29 0.04 -2.98 -17.59
C THR A 29 0.79 -4.02 -18.41
N VAL A 30 0.55 -5.29 -18.09
CA VAL A 30 0.87 -6.45 -18.93
C VAL A 30 -0.35 -7.38 -18.99
N SER A 31 -0.43 -8.24 -20.01
CA SER A 31 -1.52 -9.20 -20.12
C SER A 31 -1.17 -10.51 -19.43
N LEU A 32 -2.08 -11.02 -18.59
CA LEU A 32 -1.95 -12.34 -17.98
C LEU A 32 -2.11 -13.48 -19.00
N ASN A 33 -2.67 -13.20 -20.18
CA ASN A 33 -2.76 -14.14 -21.30
C ASN A 33 -1.52 -14.11 -22.22
N GLY A 34 -0.57 -13.22 -21.95
CA GLY A 34 0.66 -13.07 -22.71
C GLY A 34 1.77 -14.06 -22.30
N PRO A 35 3.00 -13.90 -22.85
CA PRO A 35 4.16 -14.70 -22.46
C PRO A 35 4.48 -14.60 -20.96
N GLN A 36 4.83 -15.70 -20.29
CA GLN A 36 5.08 -15.65 -18.84
C GLN A 36 6.29 -14.79 -18.42
N HIS A 37 7.24 -14.55 -19.33
CA HIS A 37 8.47 -13.82 -19.05
C HIS A 37 8.69 -12.71 -20.07
N ASN A 38 9.30 -11.61 -19.60
CA ASN A 38 9.79 -10.51 -20.43
C ASN A 38 8.74 -9.86 -21.34
N GLN A 39 7.48 -9.77 -20.86
CA GLN A 39 6.47 -8.98 -21.56
C GLN A 39 6.85 -7.49 -21.55
N PRO A 40 6.69 -6.76 -22.66
CA PRO A 40 6.84 -5.32 -22.66
C PRO A 40 5.75 -4.67 -21.81
N LEU A 41 6.15 -3.70 -20.98
CA LEU A 41 5.23 -2.90 -20.17
C LEU A 41 4.51 -1.89 -21.07
N GLN A 42 3.18 -1.87 -21.02
CA GLN A 42 2.36 -0.88 -21.71
C GLN A 42 1.95 0.22 -20.73
N PRO A 43 2.31 1.50 -20.95
CA PRO A 43 1.88 2.58 -20.07
C PRO A 43 0.37 2.69 -19.97
N TYR A 44 -0.12 2.94 -18.75
CA TYR A 44 -1.54 3.04 -18.46
C TYR A 44 -1.93 4.44 -17.96
N PRO A 45 -3.07 5.00 -18.43
CA PRO A 45 -3.86 4.49 -19.57
C PRO A 45 -3.13 4.67 -20.90
N ASP A 46 -2.22 5.63 -20.98
CA ASP A 46 -1.44 5.94 -22.18
C ASP A 46 -0.12 6.65 -21.84
N TRP A 47 0.65 6.98 -22.87
CA TRP A 47 1.90 7.74 -22.77
C TRP A 47 1.71 9.19 -22.31
N ALA A 48 0.59 9.82 -22.65
CA ALA A 48 0.33 11.22 -22.32
C ALA A 48 0.17 11.40 -20.81
N MET A 49 -0.56 10.48 -20.16
CA MET A 49 -0.72 10.43 -18.70
C MET A 49 0.58 10.11 -17.97
N ASN A 50 1.56 9.48 -18.62
CA ASN A 50 2.83 9.09 -18.00
C ASN A 50 3.97 10.09 -18.25
N ARG A 51 3.71 11.20 -18.95
CA ARG A 51 4.73 12.19 -19.33
C ARG A 51 5.36 12.85 -18.10
N GLU A 52 6.67 12.68 -17.96
CA GLU A 52 7.48 13.38 -16.96
C GLU A 52 7.61 14.87 -17.30
N GLY A 53 7.64 15.74 -16.27
CA GLY A 53 7.79 17.18 -16.50
C GLY A 53 6.55 17.87 -17.07
N GLY A 54 5.44 17.14 -17.23
CA GLY A 54 4.18 17.71 -17.70
C GLY A 54 3.46 18.56 -16.65
N PRO A 55 2.32 19.18 -17.03
CA PRO A 55 1.41 19.75 -16.05
C PRO A 55 0.98 18.64 -15.06
N CYS A 56 0.81 18.99 -13.79
CA CYS A 56 0.50 18.05 -12.70
C CYS A 56 -0.87 17.33 -12.81
N ASP A 57 -1.51 17.40 -13.98
CA ASP A 57 -2.72 16.71 -14.37
C ASP A 57 -2.48 15.22 -14.68
N GLY A 58 -1.27 14.87 -15.11
CA GLY A 58 -0.81 13.49 -15.37
C GLY A 58 -0.26 12.79 -14.13
N LEU A 59 0.34 11.61 -14.32
CA LEU A 59 0.95 10.78 -13.27
C LEU A 59 2.43 11.14 -13.08
N THR A 60 2.83 11.36 -11.83
CA THR A 60 4.19 11.76 -11.48
C THR A 60 5.00 10.61 -10.89
N GLY A 61 4.56 10.04 -9.76
CA GLY A 61 5.27 8.98 -9.06
C GLY A 61 4.33 8.06 -8.31
N ILE A 62 3.90 6.98 -8.96
CA ILE A 62 2.94 6.02 -8.42
C ILE A 62 3.66 4.92 -7.65
N PHE A 63 3.36 4.81 -6.35
CA PHE A 63 3.92 3.78 -5.48
C PHE A 63 3.05 2.53 -5.40
N ARG A 64 1.75 2.74 -5.17
CA ARG A 64 0.77 1.66 -5.01
C ARG A 64 -0.55 2.06 -5.65
N VAL A 65 -1.26 1.02 -6.06
CA VAL A 65 -2.62 1.11 -6.61
C VAL A 65 -3.48 0.06 -5.92
N GLN A 66 -4.79 0.26 -5.92
CA GLN A 66 -5.74 -0.74 -5.42
C GLN A 66 -7.04 -0.71 -6.21
N ILE A 67 -7.62 -1.88 -6.45
CA ILE A 67 -8.93 -1.99 -7.10
C ILE A 67 -10.04 -2.18 -6.07
N ASP A 68 -11.15 -1.46 -6.24
CA ASP A 68 -12.41 -1.79 -5.59
C ASP A 68 -13.25 -2.72 -6.48
N HIS A 69 -13.01 -4.03 -6.37
CA HIS A 69 -13.55 -4.99 -7.35
C HIS A 69 -15.07 -4.90 -7.60
N ALA A 70 -15.85 -4.53 -6.58
CA ALA A 70 -17.29 -4.34 -6.70
C ALA A 70 -17.70 -3.16 -7.62
N CYS A 71 -16.84 -2.16 -7.78
CA CYS A 71 -17.09 -0.96 -8.58
C CYS A 71 -16.24 -0.91 -9.85
N GLY A 72 -15.20 -1.74 -9.96
CA GLY A 72 -14.32 -1.77 -11.11
C GLY A 72 -13.56 -0.46 -11.30
N ARG A 73 -13.09 0.16 -10.22
CA ARG A 73 -12.23 1.35 -10.27
C ARG A 73 -10.82 1.01 -9.79
N LEU A 74 -9.82 1.50 -10.51
CA LEU A 74 -8.43 1.47 -10.08
C LEU A 74 -8.10 2.77 -9.36
N TRP A 75 -7.90 2.68 -8.06
CA TRP A 75 -7.41 3.77 -7.23
C TRP A 75 -5.89 3.86 -7.33
N VAL A 76 -5.42 5.06 -7.64
CA VAL A 76 -4.01 5.36 -7.90
C VAL A 76 -3.55 6.47 -6.97
N LEU A 77 -2.58 6.16 -6.12
CA LEU A 77 -1.95 7.13 -5.22
C LEU A 77 -0.69 7.67 -5.88
N ASP A 78 -0.74 8.93 -6.28
CA ASP A 78 0.41 9.66 -6.84
C ASP A 78 1.07 10.48 -5.73
N ALA A 79 2.28 10.10 -5.36
CA ALA A 79 3.06 10.81 -4.35
C ALA A 79 3.52 12.20 -4.85
N GLY A 80 3.51 12.44 -6.16
CA GLY A 80 3.98 13.69 -6.75
C GLY A 80 5.51 13.87 -6.68
N GLU A 81 6.23 12.82 -6.29
CA GLU A 81 7.68 12.84 -6.03
C GLU A 81 8.46 12.06 -7.09
N VAL A 82 9.64 12.58 -7.43
CA VAL A 82 10.61 11.96 -8.35
C VAL A 82 11.99 11.93 -7.71
N ASP A 83 12.92 11.17 -8.28
CA ASP A 83 14.31 11.03 -7.80
C ASP A 83 14.38 10.62 -6.30
N VAL A 84 13.47 9.73 -5.87
CA VAL A 84 13.30 9.30 -4.47
C VAL A 84 14.59 8.71 -3.87
N ALA A 85 15.40 8.00 -4.66
CA ALA A 85 16.70 7.48 -4.19
C ALA A 85 17.74 8.56 -3.88
N GLU A 86 17.55 9.78 -4.38
CA GLU A 86 18.47 10.93 -4.23
C GLU A 86 17.95 11.96 -3.22
N GLY A 87 16.99 11.55 -2.38
CA GLY A 87 16.41 12.41 -1.34
C GLY A 87 15.06 13.03 -1.71
N GLY A 88 14.54 12.73 -2.91
CA GLY A 88 13.19 13.10 -3.30
C GLY A 88 13.05 14.55 -3.75
N VAL A 89 12.36 14.75 -4.87
CA VAL A 89 11.96 16.07 -5.37
C VAL A 89 10.46 16.09 -5.54
N GLN A 90 9.77 16.90 -4.72
CA GLN A 90 8.34 17.14 -4.87
C GLN A 90 8.10 17.96 -6.14
N GLN A 91 7.63 17.29 -7.19
CA GLN A 91 7.36 17.92 -8.48
C GLN A 91 5.91 18.39 -8.60
N CYS A 92 4.98 17.63 -8.01
CA CYS A 92 3.55 17.92 -8.01
C CYS A 92 2.97 17.70 -6.62
N PRO A 93 1.87 18.35 -6.23
CA PRO A 93 1.15 18.00 -5.01
C PRO A 93 0.71 16.51 -5.06
N PRO A 94 0.76 15.78 -3.93
CA PRO A 94 0.22 14.43 -3.86
C PRO A 94 -1.27 14.42 -4.23
N LYS A 95 -1.69 13.41 -4.98
CA LYS A 95 -3.08 13.30 -5.44
C LYS A 95 -3.55 11.85 -5.50
N LEU A 96 -4.83 11.69 -5.27
CA LEU A 96 -5.56 10.43 -5.44
C LEU A 96 -6.36 10.50 -6.74
N LEU A 97 -6.21 9.47 -7.58
CA LEU A 97 -7.03 9.30 -8.78
C LEU A 97 -7.82 8.00 -8.69
N ALA A 98 -8.98 7.95 -9.32
CA ALA A 98 -9.67 6.70 -9.62
C ALA A 98 -9.95 6.62 -11.12
N PHE A 99 -9.56 5.50 -11.74
CA PHE A 99 -9.85 5.20 -13.13
C PHE A 99 -11.01 4.21 -13.20
N ASP A 100 -12.01 4.46 -14.04
CA ASP A 100 -13.00 3.45 -14.40
C ASP A 100 -12.33 2.42 -15.32
N LEU A 101 -12.24 1.18 -14.86
CA LEU A 101 -11.54 0.10 -15.57
C LEU A 101 -12.25 -0.38 -16.83
N SER A 102 -13.50 0.04 -17.07
CA SER A 102 -14.23 -0.27 -18.31
C SER A 102 -13.93 0.72 -19.43
N THR A 103 -13.62 1.97 -19.10
CA THR A 103 -13.35 3.06 -20.06
C THR A 103 -11.90 3.54 -20.03
N ASP A 104 -11.13 3.11 -19.02
CA ASP A 104 -9.78 3.57 -18.68
C ASP A 104 -9.69 5.10 -18.53
N GLN A 105 -10.79 5.75 -18.14
CA GLN A 105 -10.89 7.18 -17.91
C GLN A 105 -10.81 7.52 -16.43
N VAL A 106 -10.21 8.67 -16.12
CA VAL A 106 -10.20 9.24 -14.77
C VAL A 106 -11.62 9.69 -14.40
N VAL A 107 -12.20 9.08 -13.37
CA VAL A 107 -13.52 9.44 -12.82
C VAL A 107 -13.43 10.23 -11.53
N ILE A 108 -12.30 10.14 -10.81
CA ILE A 108 -12.01 10.92 -9.60
C ILE A 108 -10.60 11.47 -9.70
N ARG A 109 -10.44 12.75 -9.36
CA ARG A 109 -9.14 13.40 -9.15
C ARG A 109 -9.25 14.28 -7.91
N HIS A 110 -8.54 13.91 -6.85
CA HIS A 110 -8.50 14.64 -5.59
C HIS A 110 -7.04 14.99 -5.26
N VAL A 111 -6.70 16.28 -5.36
CA VAL A 111 -5.40 16.77 -4.90
C VAL A 111 -5.48 16.88 -3.38
N LEU A 112 -4.52 16.31 -2.66
CA LEU A 112 -4.52 16.37 -1.20
C LEU A 112 -4.32 17.83 -0.75
N PRO A 113 -5.21 18.39 0.07
CA PRO A 113 -5.04 19.72 0.66
C PRO A 113 -3.75 19.84 1.48
N GLU A 114 -3.13 21.02 1.50
CA GLU A 114 -1.84 21.25 2.17
C GLU A 114 -1.89 20.91 3.66
N GLU A 115 -3.01 21.14 4.33
CA GLU A 115 -3.21 20.79 5.75
C GLU A 115 -3.09 19.28 6.03
N ASN A 116 -3.32 18.44 5.02
CA ASN A 116 -3.22 16.99 5.12
C ASN A 116 -1.82 16.46 4.77
N VAL A 117 -0.97 17.30 4.17
CA VAL A 117 0.36 16.94 3.65
C VAL A 117 1.43 17.64 4.47
N ARG A 118 2.18 16.87 5.27
CA ARG A 118 3.32 17.40 6.03
C ARG A 118 4.53 17.61 5.10
N GLN A 119 5.41 18.54 5.45
CA GLN A 119 6.63 18.75 4.68
C GLN A 119 7.50 17.48 4.63
N GLY A 120 7.79 16.98 3.42
CA GLY A 120 8.53 15.72 3.22
C GLY A 120 7.70 14.47 3.52
N SER A 121 6.39 14.52 3.29
CA SER A 121 5.52 13.33 3.28
C SER A 121 5.87 12.43 2.10
N LEU A 122 5.73 11.13 2.27
CA LEU A 122 5.79 10.16 1.17
C LEU A 122 4.60 9.22 1.27
N PHE A 123 3.62 9.47 0.40
CA PHE A 123 2.42 8.66 0.28
C PHE A 123 2.72 7.36 -0.48
N SER A 124 2.87 6.27 0.25
CA SER A 124 3.50 5.04 -0.26
C SER A 124 2.54 3.86 -0.41
N ASN A 125 1.42 3.85 0.33
CA ASN A 125 0.43 2.79 0.25
C ASN A 125 -1.00 3.33 0.43
N LEU A 126 -1.99 2.57 -0.04
CA LEU A 126 -3.40 2.88 0.15
C LEU A 126 -4.23 1.63 0.47
N ALA A 127 -5.37 1.83 1.10
CA ALA A 127 -6.43 0.85 1.24
C ALA A 127 -7.78 1.46 0.88
N VAL A 128 -8.60 0.73 0.11
CA VAL A 128 -9.89 1.21 -0.38
C VAL A 128 -11.02 0.47 0.35
N ASP A 129 -11.82 1.22 1.11
CA ASP A 129 -13.01 0.75 1.80
C ASP A 129 -14.28 1.17 1.05
N THR A 130 -14.70 0.32 0.13
CA THR A 130 -16.05 0.32 -0.43
C THR A 130 -16.86 -0.77 0.24
N ARG A 131 -17.96 -0.39 0.90
CA ARG A 131 -18.83 -1.33 1.64
C ARG A 131 -20.02 -1.75 0.79
N ASN A 132 -20.33 -3.04 0.77
CA ASN A 132 -21.57 -3.58 0.19
C ASN A 132 -21.87 -3.10 -1.25
N GLY A 133 -20.84 -2.85 -2.06
CA GLY A 133 -20.99 -2.33 -3.43
C GLY A 133 -21.47 -0.87 -3.54
N GLN A 134 -21.45 -0.09 -2.44
CA GLN A 134 -21.83 1.31 -2.44
C GLN A 134 -20.69 2.19 -2.99
N CYS A 135 -20.58 2.24 -4.31
CA CYS A 135 -19.48 2.93 -5.02
C CYS A 135 -19.43 4.44 -4.73
N ASP A 136 -20.55 5.06 -4.38
CA ASP A 136 -20.65 6.49 -4.05
C ASP A 136 -20.22 6.83 -2.62
N ASP A 137 -20.14 5.83 -1.72
CA ASP A 137 -19.66 5.95 -0.33
C ASP A 137 -18.38 5.13 -0.12
N THR A 138 -17.31 5.54 -0.80
CA THR A 138 -15.99 4.91 -0.70
C THR A 138 -15.06 5.79 0.12
N HIS A 139 -14.33 5.13 1.03
CA HIS A 139 -13.27 5.77 1.78
C HIS A 139 -11.92 5.20 1.36
N VAL A 140 -10.90 6.06 1.28
CA VAL A 140 -9.53 5.64 0.93
C VAL A 140 -8.60 6.07 2.04
N TYR A 141 -7.86 5.12 2.61
CA TYR A 141 -6.84 5.35 3.64
C TYR A 141 -5.47 5.37 2.98
N MET A 142 -4.74 6.46 3.09
CA MET A 142 -3.43 6.65 2.44
C MET A 142 -2.34 6.72 3.50
N ALA A 143 -1.34 5.85 3.39
CA ALA A 143 -0.20 5.78 4.30
C ALA A 143 0.86 6.80 3.92
N ASP A 144 1.15 7.72 4.83
CA ASP A 144 2.29 8.61 4.77
C ASP A 144 3.45 8.02 5.57
N ALA A 145 4.34 7.30 4.88
CA ALA A 145 5.38 6.51 5.52
C ALA A 145 6.46 7.38 6.18
N TRP A 146 6.71 8.59 5.66
CA TRP A 146 7.76 9.47 6.16
C TRP A 146 7.28 10.46 7.21
N ARG A 147 5.97 10.70 7.32
CA ARG A 147 5.39 11.59 8.34
C ARG A 147 4.32 10.93 9.21
N PHE A 148 4.29 9.60 9.23
CA PHE A 148 3.65 8.78 10.26
C PHE A 148 2.15 9.06 10.45
N GLY A 149 1.42 9.21 9.35
CA GLY A 149 0.00 9.52 9.37
C GLY A 149 -0.79 8.72 8.34
N ILE A 150 -2.09 8.63 8.58
CA ILE A 150 -3.05 8.12 7.60
C ILE A 150 -3.90 9.30 7.14
N VAL A 151 -3.97 9.55 5.85
CA VAL A 151 -4.95 10.50 5.29
C VAL A 151 -6.16 9.71 4.81
N THR A 152 -7.34 10.03 5.35
CA THR A 152 -8.61 9.46 4.89
C THR A 152 -9.22 10.39 3.86
N TYR A 153 -9.65 9.85 2.72
CA TYR A 153 -10.50 10.53 1.73
C TYR A 153 -11.89 9.91 1.71
N SER A 154 -12.92 10.73 1.51
CA SER A 154 -14.31 10.28 1.33
C SER A 154 -14.87 10.77 0.00
N THR A 155 -15.39 9.86 -0.82
CA THR A 155 -16.06 10.23 -2.08
C THR A 155 -17.34 11.04 -1.86
N LYS A 156 -18.01 10.80 -0.73
CA LYS A 156 -19.32 11.41 -0.44
C LYS A 156 -19.22 12.89 -0.08
N SER A 157 -18.23 13.27 0.72
CA SER A 157 -17.94 14.67 1.04
C SER A 157 -16.97 15.31 0.05
N ASN A 158 -16.29 14.50 -0.76
CA ASN A 158 -15.16 14.90 -1.60
C ASN A 158 -14.11 15.71 -0.82
N SER A 159 -13.84 15.27 0.41
CA SER A 159 -12.87 15.87 1.32
C SER A 159 -11.90 14.81 1.84
N SER A 160 -10.77 15.27 2.36
CA SER A 160 -9.82 14.41 3.06
C SER A 160 -9.34 15.06 4.33
N TRP A 161 -8.95 14.25 5.31
CA TRP A 161 -8.40 14.69 6.59
C TRP A 161 -7.28 13.76 7.04
N ARG A 162 -6.34 14.30 7.80
CA ARG A 162 -5.21 13.55 8.36
C ARG A 162 -5.53 13.03 9.76
N VAL A 163 -5.24 11.75 9.97
CA VAL A 163 -5.28 11.04 11.25
C VAL A 163 -3.85 10.70 11.65
N GLU A 164 -3.46 11.05 12.88
CA GLU A 164 -2.13 10.77 13.44
C GLU A 164 -2.32 10.00 14.75
N HIS A 165 -1.51 8.96 14.98
CA HIS A 165 -1.48 8.20 16.23
C HIS A 165 -0.06 7.68 16.46
N ASN A 166 0.37 7.53 17.71
CA ASN A 166 1.74 7.06 18.03
C ASN A 166 2.07 5.69 17.43
N TYR A 167 1.07 4.85 17.20
CA TYR A 167 1.22 3.52 16.58
C TYR A 167 1.57 3.57 15.08
N MET A 168 1.48 4.74 14.45
CA MET A 168 1.85 4.95 13.05
C MET A 168 3.34 5.29 12.89
N GLN A 169 4.06 5.53 13.98
CA GLN A 169 5.50 5.82 13.96
C GLN A 169 6.32 4.55 13.70
N SER A 170 7.55 4.73 13.23
CA SER A 170 8.54 3.65 13.19
C SER A 170 9.05 3.30 14.58
N ASP A 171 9.45 2.05 14.75
CA ASP A 171 10.16 1.57 15.93
C ASP A 171 11.66 1.84 15.75
N PRO A 172 12.28 2.69 16.59
CA PRO A 172 13.70 3.02 16.48
C PRO A 172 14.61 1.79 16.64
N LEU A 173 14.14 0.73 17.29
CA LEU A 173 14.88 -0.53 17.47
C LEU A 173 14.73 -1.47 16.26
N ALA A 174 13.81 -1.18 15.35
CA ALA A 174 13.55 -1.94 14.12
C ALA A 174 13.90 -1.16 12.85
N CYS A 175 14.73 -0.11 12.92
CA CYS A 175 15.11 0.66 11.73
C CYS A 175 16.27 0.04 10.93
N ARG A 176 16.91 -1.01 11.44
CA ARG A 176 18.01 -1.69 10.75
C ARG A 176 17.49 -2.86 9.93
N TYR A 177 17.85 -2.86 8.65
CA TYR A 177 17.53 -3.92 7.71
C TYR A 177 18.81 -4.64 7.31
N ASN A 178 18.76 -5.96 7.30
CA ASN A 178 19.76 -6.80 6.69
C ASN A 178 19.04 -7.75 5.73
N THR A 179 19.22 -7.53 4.43
CA THR A 179 18.59 -8.33 3.39
C THR A 179 19.62 -8.64 2.33
N SER A 180 19.78 -9.91 1.99
CA SER A 180 20.69 -10.35 0.93
C SER A 180 22.17 -9.96 1.11
N GLY A 181 22.62 -9.73 2.35
CA GLY A 181 23.96 -9.23 2.65
C GLY A 181 24.14 -7.72 2.52
N VAL A 182 23.06 -6.97 2.27
CA VAL A 182 23.05 -5.50 2.26
C VAL A 182 22.48 -5.00 3.59
N ASP A 183 23.27 -4.23 4.32
CA ASP A 183 22.85 -3.52 5.53
C ASP A 183 22.44 -2.09 5.16
N PHE A 184 21.23 -1.69 5.55
CA PHE A 184 20.74 -0.32 5.41
C PHE A 184 19.79 0.04 6.54
N ARG A 185 19.38 1.31 6.58
CA ARG A 185 18.44 1.82 7.57
C ARG A 185 17.30 2.55 6.90
N TRP A 186 16.08 2.21 7.29
CA TRP A 186 14.88 2.99 6.98
C TRP A 186 14.16 3.34 8.27
N HIS A 187 13.39 4.42 8.19
CA HIS A 187 12.61 4.96 9.30
C HIS A 187 11.12 5.01 8.97
N ASP A 188 10.71 4.30 7.92
CA ASP A 188 9.35 4.29 7.40
C ASP A 188 8.37 3.81 8.49
N GLY A 189 7.37 4.64 8.78
CA GLY A 189 6.29 4.33 9.71
C GLY A 189 5.17 3.56 9.02
N VAL A 190 3.91 3.92 9.32
CA VAL A 190 2.71 3.26 8.81
C VAL A 190 2.81 2.96 7.31
N PHE A 191 2.57 1.71 6.94
CA PHE A 191 2.78 1.21 5.59
C PHE A 191 1.80 0.10 5.23
N GLY A 192 1.88 -1.05 5.87
CA GLY A 192 1.04 -2.21 5.55
C GLY A 192 -0.41 -1.98 6.00
N PHE A 193 -1.38 -2.28 5.14
CA PHE A 193 -2.81 -2.16 5.42
C PHE A 193 -3.56 -3.46 5.11
N GLY A 194 -4.24 -4.04 6.09
CA GLY A 194 -5.14 -5.17 5.94
C GLY A 194 -6.55 -4.78 6.35
N LEU A 195 -7.45 -4.57 5.38
CA LEU A 195 -8.87 -4.29 5.66
C LEU A 195 -9.61 -5.60 5.92
N ALA A 196 -10.16 -5.73 7.12
CA ALA A 196 -10.98 -6.87 7.49
C ALA A 196 -12.29 -6.96 6.69
N PRO A 197 -12.91 -8.15 6.62
CA PRO A 197 -14.29 -8.28 6.17
C PRO A 197 -15.23 -7.38 7.00
N VAL A 198 -16.32 -6.93 6.36
CA VAL A 198 -17.34 -6.11 7.02
C VAL A 198 -18.10 -6.95 8.04
N VAL A 199 -18.24 -6.43 9.26
CA VAL A 199 -19.06 -6.98 10.35
C VAL A 199 -19.88 -5.82 10.92
N ASP A 200 -21.20 -5.98 11.01
CA ASP A 200 -22.11 -4.96 11.55
C ASP A 200 -21.93 -3.56 10.94
N ASN A 201 -21.78 -3.51 9.61
CA ASN A 201 -21.55 -2.30 8.82
C ASN A 201 -20.27 -1.52 9.16
N ASP A 202 -19.35 -2.11 9.93
CA ASP A 202 -17.99 -1.61 10.14
C ASP A 202 -16.95 -2.65 9.75
N ARG A 203 -15.68 -2.27 9.74
CA ARG A 203 -14.57 -3.20 9.58
C ARG A 203 -13.33 -2.67 10.31
N THR A 204 -12.39 -3.56 10.59
CA THR A 204 -11.10 -3.20 11.19
C THR A 204 -10.07 -2.96 10.10
N LEU A 205 -9.34 -1.85 10.18
CA LEU A 205 -8.07 -1.68 9.49
C LEU A 205 -6.96 -2.21 10.40
N TYR A 206 -6.32 -3.30 9.98
CA TYR A 206 -5.04 -3.71 10.54
C TYR A 206 -3.94 -2.94 9.83
N PHE A 207 -2.99 -2.39 10.58
CA PHE A 207 -1.88 -1.67 10.00
C PHE A 207 -0.55 -1.97 10.68
N THR A 208 0.54 -1.80 9.93
CA THR A 208 1.90 -2.01 10.41
C THR A 208 2.79 -0.87 9.97
N PRO A 209 3.67 -0.36 10.86
CA PRO A 209 4.84 0.36 10.43
C PRO A 209 5.75 -0.57 9.62
N MET A 210 6.35 -0.06 8.54
CA MET A 210 7.35 -0.81 7.76
C MET A 210 8.57 -1.12 8.64
N SER A 211 9.09 -0.09 9.32
CA SER A 211 10.15 -0.23 10.32
C SER A 211 9.54 -0.55 11.69
N GLY A 212 9.00 -1.77 11.82
CA GLY A 212 8.38 -2.24 13.05
C GLY A 212 8.03 -3.72 13.04
N THR A 213 7.97 -4.31 14.24
CA THR A 213 7.68 -5.75 14.43
C THR A 213 6.27 -6.01 14.97
N ARG A 214 5.52 -4.95 15.30
CA ARG A 214 4.14 -5.01 15.78
C ARG A 214 3.13 -4.70 14.67
N ALA A 215 1.90 -5.14 14.90
CA ALA A 215 0.73 -4.69 14.17
C ALA A 215 -0.20 -3.94 15.11
N PHE A 216 -1.10 -3.19 14.52
CA PHE A 216 -2.10 -2.41 15.21
C PHE A 216 -3.44 -2.58 14.51
N ALA A 217 -4.52 -2.29 15.20
CA ALA A 217 -5.87 -2.39 14.69
C ALA A 217 -6.65 -1.14 15.07
N VAL A 218 -7.51 -0.67 14.18
CA VAL A 218 -8.44 0.44 14.43
C VAL A 218 -9.76 0.15 13.70
N PRO A 219 -10.92 0.34 14.33
CA PRO A 219 -12.19 0.30 13.62
C PRO A 219 -12.22 1.46 12.61
N THR A 220 -12.57 1.16 11.37
CA THR A 220 -12.59 2.17 10.30
C THR A 220 -13.59 3.29 10.56
N SER A 221 -14.64 3.07 11.37
CA SER A 221 -15.52 4.14 11.87
C SER A 221 -14.76 5.28 12.56
N ALA A 222 -13.68 4.99 13.29
CA ALA A 222 -12.82 6.02 13.90
C ALA A 222 -12.04 6.81 12.84
N LEU A 223 -11.53 6.14 11.79
CA LEU A 223 -10.81 6.80 10.69
C LEU A 223 -11.74 7.61 9.77
N ARG A 224 -13.03 7.23 9.71
CA ARG A 224 -14.07 7.89 8.91
C ARG A 224 -14.62 9.16 9.59
N ASN A 225 -14.30 9.42 10.85
CA ASN A 225 -14.73 10.61 11.56
C ASN A 225 -13.70 11.74 11.38
N GLU A 226 -14.08 12.78 10.64
CA GLU A 226 -13.24 13.95 10.37
C GLU A 226 -13.03 14.85 11.60
N THR A 227 -13.95 14.82 12.58
CA THR A 227 -13.99 15.81 13.66
C THR A 227 -13.24 15.41 14.91
N VAL A 228 -13.28 14.13 15.28
CA VAL A 228 -12.72 13.61 16.53
C VAL A 228 -12.12 12.23 16.29
N ILE A 229 -10.84 12.11 16.60
CA ILE A 229 -10.15 10.83 16.70
C ILE A 229 -10.19 10.40 18.16
N ASP A 230 -10.89 9.31 18.43
CA ASP A 230 -10.85 8.67 19.75
C ASP A 230 -9.63 7.74 19.80
N GLU A 231 -8.55 8.22 20.41
CA GLU A 231 -7.28 7.49 20.60
C GLU A 231 -7.49 6.12 21.26
N SER A 232 -8.54 5.95 22.08
CA SER A 232 -8.83 4.68 22.76
C SER A 232 -9.30 3.56 21.82
N THR A 233 -9.67 3.90 20.58
CA THR A 233 -10.10 2.93 19.56
C THR A 233 -8.93 2.17 18.92
N PHE A 234 -7.70 2.67 19.07
CA PHE A 234 -6.51 2.02 18.54
C PHE A 234 -6.03 0.89 19.46
N THR A 235 -5.87 -0.30 18.89
CA THR A 235 -5.44 -1.50 19.62
C THR A 235 -4.05 -1.92 19.19
N VAL A 236 -3.17 -2.16 20.16
CA VAL A 236 -1.86 -2.77 19.93
C VAL A 236 -1.98 -4.29 19.86
N LEU A 237 -1.38 -4.90 18.85
CA LEU A 237 -1.29 -6.35 18.72
C LEU A 237 0.08 -6.86 19.20
N PRO A 238 0.18 -8.13 19.64
CA PRO A 238 1.44 -8.74 20.00
C PRO A 238 2.49 -8.68 18.87
N GLN A 239 3.76 -8.70 19.26
CA GLN A 239 4.88 -8.67 18.31
C GLN A 239 4.92 -9.94 17.43
N ARG A 240 5.30 -9.80 16.16
CA ARG A 240 5.54 -10.93 15.23
C ARG A 240 6.83 -11.68 15.57
N GLY A 241 6.89 -12.99 15.28
CA GLY A 241 8.14 -13.77 15.30
C GLY A 241 8.65 -14.25 16.65
N GLY A 242 8.00 -13.89 17.78
CA GLY A 242 8.12 -14.58 19.07
C GLY A 242 9.50 -14.60 19.77
N GLY A 243 10.50 -13.84 19.30
CA GLY A 243 11.85 -13.80 19.87
C GLY A 243 12.40 -12.39 20.02
N VAL A 244 13.34 -12.19 20.95
CA VAL A 244 13.93 -10.88 21.30
C VAL A 244 14.68 -10.25 20.11
N ASP A 245 15.20 -11.06 19.19
CA ASP A 245 15.92 -10.61 17.98
C ASP A 245 15.09 -10.77 16.68
N ALA A 246 13.79 -11.08 16.80
CA ALA A 246 12.93 -11.31 15.64
C ALA A 246 12.56 -9.99 14.95
N GLN A 247 13.44 -9.52 14.07
CA GLN A 247 13.22 -8.37 13.18
C GLN A 247 12.29 -8.75 12.01
N TRP A 248 11.03 -9.10 12.31
CA TRP A 248 10.03 -9.49 11.32
C TRP A 248 9.29 -8.27 10.77
N HIS A 249 9.99 -7.52 9.92
CA HIS A 249 9.48 -6.34 9.22
C HIS A 249 8.40 -6.75 8.23
N ALA A 250 7.17 -6.30 8.49
CA ALA A 250 6.05 -6.52 7.59
C ALA A 250 5.92 -5.32 6.63
N GLY A 251 6.01 -5.61 5.34
CA GLY A 251 5.79 -4.62 4.27
C GLY A 251 4.32 -4.56 3.88
N ALA A 252 4.06 -4.70 2.57
CA ALA A 252 2.70 -4.74 2.07
C ALA A 252 1.90 -5.85 2.76
N THR A 253 0.63 -5.54 2.98
CA THR A 253 -0.36 -6.41 3.60
C THR A 253 -1.59 -6.44 2.71
N ALA A 254 -2.25 -7.59 2.64
CA ALA A 254 -3.55 -7.75 2.00
C ALA A 254 -4.40 -8.71 2.82
N MET A 255 -5.73 -8.59 2.77
CA MET A 255 -6.62 -9.54 3.43
C MET A 255 -7.63 -10.11 2.45
N SER A 256 -7.78 -11.43 2.49
CA SER A 256 -8.83 -12.14 1.76
C SER A 256 -10.22 -11.84 2.31
N SER A 257 -11.25 -12.09 1.50
CA SER A 257 -12.65 -11.97 1.90
C SER A 257 -13.03 -12.90 3.07
N ASN A 258 -12.27 -13.96 3.29
CA ASN A 258 -12.47 -14.90 4.39
C ASN A 258 -11.80 -14.48 5.72
N GLY A 259 -11.04 -13.38 5.72
CA GLY A 259 -10.33 -12.88 6.91
C GLY A 259 -8.93 -13.45 7.10
N ILE A 260 -8.34 -14.08 6.08
CA ILE A 260 -6.93 -14.45 6.10
C ILE A 260 -6.11 -13.25 5.62
N MET A 261 -5.28 -12.73 6.51
CA MET A 261 -4.33 -11.65 6.23
C MET A 261 -3.02 -12.26 5.73
N PHE A 262 -2.49 -11.72 4.63
CA PHE A 262 -1.19 -12.03 4.08
C PHE A 262 -0.30 -10.79 4.17
N TYR A 263 0.97 -10.98 4.49
CA TYR A 263 1.92 -9.88 4.59
C TYR A 263 3.33 -10.36 4.23
N ASN A 264 4.08 -9.46 3.60
CA ASN A 264 5.44 -9.73 3.19
C ASN A 264 6.41 -9.50 4.36
N LEU A 265 7.29 -10.47 4.62
CA LEU A 265 8.35 -10.37 5.61
C LEU A 265 9.67 -10.05 4.92
N VAL A 266 9.97 -8.75 4.78
CA VAL A 266 11.04 -8.28 3.88
C VAL A 266 12.44 -8.73 4.30
N THR A 267 12.68 -8.87 5.60
CA THR A 267 13.93 -9.37 6.19
C THR A 267 14.06 -10.88 6.22
N ARG A 268 13.03 -11.61 5.78
CA ARG A 268 13.00 -13.08 5.81
C ARG A 268 12.91 -13.74 4.45
N ASP A 269 12.79 -12.93 3.40
CA ASP A 269 12.51 -13.38 2.04
C ASP A 269 11.28 -14.31 2.01
N ALA A 270 10.22 -13.90 2.71
CA ALA A 270 9.06 -14.74 2.99
C ALA A 270 7.74 -13.98 2.88
N VAL A 271 6.67 -14.72 2.66
CA VAL A 271 5.28 -14.26 2.80
C VAL A 271 4.67 -15.04 3.95
N ALA A 272 4.00 -14.34 4.86
CA ALA A 272 3.35 -14.92 6.02
C ALA A 272 1.85 -14.66 5.99
N CYS A 273 1.12 -15.39 6.82
CA CYS A 273 -0.31 -15.26 6.98
C CYS A 273 -0.77 -15.35 8.42
N TRP A 274 -1.95 -14.78 8.67
CA TRP A 274 -2.67 -14.87 9.93
C TRP A 274 -4.18 -14.91 9.68
N ASN A 275 -4.88 -15.76 10.42
CA ASN A 275 -6.34 -15.82 10.38
C ASN A 275 -6.94 -14.87 11.42
N SER A 276 -7.68 -13.84 10.98
CA SER A 276 -8.22 -12.80 11.87
C SER A 276 -9.25 -13.30 12.89
N ARG A 277 -9.74 -14.53 12.74
CA ARG A 277 -10.63 -15.20 13.70
C ARG A 277 -9.88 -15.81 14.89
N LEU A 278 -8.54 -15.85 14.83
CA LEU A 278 -7.68 -16.35 15.89
C LEU A 278 -7.00 -15.19 16.60
N PRO A 279 -6.60 -15.32 17.87
CA PRO A 279 -5.76 -14.33 18.53
C PRO A 279 -4.49 -14.03 17.72
N TYR A 280 -4.07 -12.76 17.67
CA TYR A 280 -2.83 -12.36 16.99
C TYR A 280 -1.62 -12.77 17.84
N LEU A 281 -1.21 -14.04 17.76
CA LEU A 281 -0.09 -14.60 18.52
C LEU A 281 0.98 -15.17 17.58
N PRO A 282 2.29 -15.11 17.94
CA PRO A 282 3.36 -15.62 17.08
C PRO A 282 3.18 -17.06 16.62
N ASN A 283 2.69 -17.93 17.51
CA ASN A 283 2.46 -19.35 17.23
C ASN A 283 1.19 -19.65 16.40
N LEU A 284 0.37 -18.63 16.13
CA LEU A 284 -0.83 -18.71 15.30
C LEU A 284 -0.65 -17.98 13.95
N GLN A 285 0.58 -17.62 13.62
CA GLN A 285 0.98 -17.09 12.32
C GLN A 285 1.72 -18.17 11.54
N GLY A 286 1.52 -18.22 10.23
CA GLY A 286 2.20 -19.15 9.33
C GLY A 286 3.11 -18.43 8.34
N GLU A 287 4.19 -19.07 7.91
CA GLU A 287 4.90 -18.69 6.68
C GLU A 287 4.32 -19.50 5.53
N VAL A 288 3.74 -18.84 4.53
CA VAL A 288 3.12 -19.51 3.37
C VAL A 288 4.13 -19.82 2.28
N ALA A 289 5.17 -19.01 2.16
CA ALA A 289 6.28 -19.21 1.24
C ALA A 289 7.54 -18.53 1.77
N ARG A 290 8.71 -19.12 1.51
CA ARG A 290 10.01 -18.54 1.82
C ARG A 290 11.05 -19.02 0.82
N ASP A 291 11.77 -18.09 0.19
CA ASP A 291 12.80 -18.39 -0.80
C ASP A 291 13.74 -17.19 -0.97
N THR A 292 15.01 -17.37 -0.64
CA THR A 292 16.01 -16.28 -0.66
C THR A 292 16.43 -15.84 -2.06
N VAL A 293 16.05 -16.59 -3.11
CA VAL A 293 16.36 -16.31 -4.51
C VAL A 293 15.18 -15.65 -5.21
N THR A 294 13.98 -16.21 -5.04
CA THR A 294 12.76 -15.80 -5.76
C THR A 294 11.92 -14.78 -4.98
N LEU A 295 11.91 -14.84 -3.65
CA LEU A 295 11.25 -13.90 -2.75
C LEU A 295 12.25 -12.93 -2.10
N ASN A 296 13.33 -12.65 -2.80
CA ASN A 296 14.32 -11.70 -2.36
C ASN A 296 13.75 -10.26 -2.37
N PHE A 297 13.50 -9.73 -1.17
CA PHE A 297 12.73 -8.50 -0.96
C PHE A 297 11.31 -8.56 -1.59
N PRO A 298 10.34 -9.26 -0.96
CA PRO A 298 8.95 -9.27 -1.38
C PRO A 298 8.34 -7.90 -1.08
N ASN A 299 8.10 -7.12 -2.13
CA ASN A 299 7.74 -5.70 -2.06
C ASN A 299 6.24 -5.47 -1.91
N ASP A 300 5.42 -6.26 -2.63
CA ASP A 300 3.96 -6.12 -2.63
C ASP A 300 3.26 -7.47 -2.51
N VAL A 301 2.08 -7.47 -1.91
CA VAL A 301 1.20 -8.63 -1.84
C VAL A 301 -0.25 -8.20 -2.04
N LYS A 302 -0.97 -8.94 -2.87
CA LYS A 302 -2.39 -8.71 -3.18
C LYS A 302 -3.16 -10.00 -3.10
N VAL A 303 -4.45 -9.89 -2.79
CA VAL A 303 -5.39 -11.00 -2.85
C VAL A 303 -6.48 -10.61 -3.83
N ASP A 304 -6.67 -11.40 -4.89
CA ASP A 304 -7.70 -11.13 -5.89
C ASP A 304 -9.09 -11.62 -5.46
N GLU A 305 -10.10 -11.36 -6.29
CA GLU A 305 -11.49 -11.77 -6.05
C GLU A 305 -11.69 -13.29 -5.94
N PHE A 306 -10.75 -14.08 -6.48
CA PHE A 306 -10.74 -15.53 -6.43
C PHE A 306 -9.93 -16.09 -5.24
N ASN A 307 -9.43 -15.21 -4.37
CA ASN A 307 -8.52 -15.51 -3.26
C ASN A 307 -7.15 -16.08 -3.70
N ASN A 308 -6.70 -15.81 -4.92
CA ASN A 308 -5.30 -16.06 -5.27
C ASN A 308 -4.41 -14.99 -4.62
N VAL A 309 -3.25 -15.42 -4.14
CA VAL A 309 -2.24 -14.53 -3.55
C VAL A 309 -1.21 -14.18 -4.62
N TRP A 310 -1.08 -12.89 -4.91
CA TRP A 310 -0.12 -12.34 -5.86
C TRP A 310 1.00 -11.65 -5.09
N VAL A 311 2.25 -11.90 -5.47
CA VAL A 311 3.42 -11.37 -4.78
C VAL A 311 4.38 -10.76 -5.79
N LEU A 312 4.82 -9.53 -5.53
CA LEU A 312 5.90 -8.89 -6.28
C LEU A 312 7.18 -8.95 -5.46
N SER A 313 8.25 -9.51 -6.02
CA SER A 313 9.61 -9.47 -5.43
C SER A 313 10.55 -8.78 -6.40
N ASN A 314 11.43 -7.89 -5.92
CA ASN A 314 12.19 -7.01 -6.80
C ASN A 314 13.67 -6.81 -6.43
N ARG A 315 14.20 -7.49 -5.40
CA ARG A 315 15.60 -7.35 -4.96
C ARG A 315 16.01 -5.90 -4.67
N LEU A 316 15.07 -5.05 -4.22
CA LEU A 316 15.25 -3.61 -3.96
C LEU A 316 16.57 -3.20 -3.29
N PRO A 317 17.16 -3.96 -2.34
CA PRO A 317 18.43 -3.60 -1.71
C PRO A 317 19.65 -3.61 -2.64
N ARG A 318 19.56 -4.21 -3.84
CA ARG A 318 20.64 -4.32 -4.82
C ARG A 318 20.47 -3.31 -5.95
#